data_AF-A0A3D1BPR6-F1
#
_entry.id   AF-A0A3D1BPR6-F1
#
_cell.length_a   1.000
_cell.length_b   1.000
_cell.length_c   1.000
_cell.angle_alpha   90.00
_cell.angle_beta   90.00
_cell.angle_gamma   90.00
#
_symmetry.space_group_name_H-M   'P 1'
#
loop_
_entity.id
_entity.type
_entity.pdbx_description
1 polymer ?
#
loop_
_entity_poly.entity_id
_entity_poly.type
_entity_poly.pdbx_seq_one_letter_code
_entity_poly.pdbx_strand_id
1 'polypeptide(L)'
;PHNALTRWLTTETNLDAVVMRVRNLDEFTESYSGAGKKLRASDAVAIELMAAEADRTTCRLCGACQSQCQQGIPITDILRFERYGMDDHDWEKASSLYAGLPTKGDECISCRNCVEACPISLPIPEKLAKVHMLLT
;
A
#
# COMPACT_ATOMS: atom_id res chain seq x y z
N PRO A 1 -0.16 -2.99 16.94
CA PRO A 1 -1.39 -2.32 16.44
C PRO A 1 -2.24 -3.20 15.52
N HIS A 2 -1.70 -4.33 15.02
CA HIS A 2 -2.44 -5.22 14.12
C HIS A 2 -3.69 -5.79 14.80
N ASN A 3 -3.63 -6.06 16.10
CA ASN A 3 -4.80 -6.53 16.86
C ASN A 3 -5.91 -5.47 17.02
N ALA A 4 -5.59 -4.17 16.93
CA ALA A 4 -6.57 -3.10 16.97
C ALA A 4 -7.47 -3.15 15.73
N LEU A 5 -6.86 -3.32 14.56
CA LEU A 5 -7.58 -3.47 13.30
C LEU A 5 -8.45 -4.73 13.30
N THR A 6 -7.95 -5.87 13.78
CA THR A 6 -8.73 -7.11 13.88
C THR A 6 -9.93 -6.96 14.82
N ARG A 7 -9.78 -6.27 15.97
CA ARG A 7 -10.90 -5.96 16.87
C ARG A 7 -11.97 -5.17 16.13
N TRP A 8 -11.58 -4.08 15.47
CA TRP A 8 -12.51 -3.24 14.70
C TRP A 8 -13.23 -4.04 13.61
N LEU A 9 -12.48 -4.74 12.76
CA LEU A 9 -13.03 -5.55 11.68
C LEU A 9 -14.05 -6.60 12.18
N THR A 10 -13.75 -7.28 13.27
CA THR A 10 -14.58 -8.40 13.76
C THR A 10 -15.71 -8.00 14.71
N THR A 11 -15.74 -6.75 15.20
CA THR A 11 -16.75 -6.32 16.20
C THR A 11 -17.48 -5.01 15.87
N GLU A 12 -16.93 -4.17 14.99
CA GLU A 12 -17.47 -2.84 14.67
C GLU A 12 -17.82 -2.69 13.18
N THR A 13 -17.80 -3.79 12.41
CA THR A 13 -18.21 -3.82 11.01
C THR A 13 -19.23 -4.92 10.76
N ASN A 14 -19.94 -4.83 9.63
CA ASN A 14 -20.87 -5.87 9.18
C ASN A 14 -20.21 -6.84 8.17
N LEU A 15 -18.88 -7.02 8.23
CA LEU A 15 -18.17 -7.94 7.34
C LEU A 15 -18.27 -9.38 7.85
N ASP A 16 -18.64 -10.31 6.97
CA ASP A 16 -18.69 -11.75 7.31
C ASP A 16 -17.31 -12.40 7.37
N ALA A 17 -16.36 -11.91 6.57
CA ALA A 17 -15.03 -12.47 6.46
C ALA A 17 -13.99 -11.39 6.14
N VAL A 18 -12.77 -11.62 6.63
CA VAL A 18 -11.60 -10.77 6.36
C VAL A 18 -10.44 -11.65 5.95
N VAL A 19 -9.85 -11.34 4.79
CA VAL A 19 -8.59 -11.95 4.36
C VAL A 19 -7.46 -10.99 4.71
N MET A 20 -6.69 -11.34 5.75
CA MET A 20 -5.51 -10.57 6.17
C MET A 20 -4.25 -11.31 5.77
N ARG A 21 -3.34 -10.58 5.12
CA ARG A 21 -1.99 -11.06 4.85
C ARG A 21 -1.09 -10.76 6.04
N VAL A 22 -0.37 -11.77 6.50
CA VAL A 22 0.67 -11.69 7.53
C VAL A 22 1.95 -12.33 6.99
N ARG A 23 3.12 -11.89 7.45
CA ARG A 23 4.42 -12.39 6.97
C ARG A 23 4.89 -13.63 7.70
N ASN A 24 4.54 -13.75 8.97
CA ASN A 24 5.04 -14.80 9.86
C ASN A 24 4.03 -15.09 10.98
N LEU A 25 4.36 -16.10 11.80
CA LEU A 25 3.50 -16.54 12.91
C LEU A 25 3.39 -15.51 14.04
N ASP A 26 4.35 -14.61 14.20
CA ASP A 26 4.28 -13.57 15.22
C ASP A 26 3.24 -12.51 14.85
N GLU A 27 3.26 -12.03 13.60
CA GLU A 27 2.23 -11.13 13.06
C GLU A 27 0.85 -11.78 13.06
N PHE A 28 0.77 -13.08 12.76
CA PHE A 28 -0.46 -13.85 12.91
C PHE A 28 -0.95 -13.83 14.35
N THR A 29 -0.08 -14.18 15.31
CA THR A 29 -0.43 -14.23 16.73
C THR A 29 -0.86 -12.87 17.25
N GLU A 30 -0.16 -11.79 16.88
CA GLU A 30 -0.56 -10.43 17.22
C GLU A 30 -1.94 -10.12 16.63
N SER A 31 -2.13 -10.28 15.32
CA SER A 31 -3.39 -9.95 14.64
C SER A 31 -4.56 -10.75 15.19
N TYR A 32 -4.40 -12.07 15.30
CA TYR A 32 -5.42 -13.00 15.80
C TYR A 32 -5.80 -12.71 17.25
N SER A 33 -4.87 -12.21 18.07
CA SER A 33 -5.15 -11.88 19.48
C SER A 33 -6.27 -10.86 19.67
N GLY A 34 -6.66 -10.12 18.61
CA GLY A 34 -7.76 -9.16 18.62
C GLY A 34 -9.11 -9.70 18.14
N ALA A 35 -9.16 -10.84 17.45
CA ALA A 35 -10.38 -11.37 16.84
C ALA A 35 -11.49 -11.59 17.88
N GLY A 36 -12.69 -11.08 17.58
CA GLY A 36 -13.88 -11.20 18.44
C GLY A 36 -13.80 -10.42 19.76
N LYS A 37 -12.73 -9.66 20.01
CA LYS A 37 -12.58 -8.86 21.23
C LYS A 37 -13.09 -7.45 20.99
N LYS A 38 -13.77 -6.90 22.01
CA LYS A 38 -14.28 -5.52 22.00
C LYS A 38 -13.20 -4.50 21.62
N LEU A 39 -13.55 -3.53 20.78
CA LEU A 39 -12.67 -2.40 20.47
C LEU A 39 -12.38 -1.56 21.73
N ARG A 40 -11.12 -1.18 21.94
CA ARG A 40 -10.72 -0.27 23.01
C ARG A 40 -10.66 1.17 22.51
N ALA A 41 -10.81 2.14 23.39
CA ALA A 41 -10.65 3.56 23.03
C ALA A 41 -9.27 3.86 22.40
N SER A 42 -8.20 3.25 22.91
CA SER A 42 -6.86 3.38 22.33
C SER A 42 -6.72 2.74 20.95
N ASP A 43 -7.53 1.73 20.63
CA ASP A 43 -7.51 1.07 19.31
C ASP A 43 -8.08 2.00 18.25
N ALA A 44 -9.17 2.72 18.56
CA ALA A 44 -9.77 3.69 17.65
C ALA A 44 -8.78 4.80 17.27
N VAL A 45 -8.04 5.35 18.24
CA VAL A 45 -7.00 6.37 18.00
C VAL A 45 -5.90 5.82 17.11
N ALA A 46 -5.43 4.59 17.37
CA ALA A 46 -4.40 3.96 16.55
C ALA A 46 -4.88 3.75 15.11
N ILE A 47 -6.12 3.30 14.91
CA ILE A 47 -6.72 3.11 13.59
C ILE A 47 -6.83 4.43 12.84
N GLU A 48 -7.28 5.50 13.50
CA GLU A 48 -7.38 6.83 12.90
C GLU A 48 -6.02 7.35 12.41
N LEU A 49 -4.97 7.21 13.23
CA LEU A 49 -3.60 7.58 12.85
C LEU A 49 -3.09 6.76 11.66
N MET A 50 -3.32 5.44 11.67
CA MET A 50 -2.95 4.55 10.56
C MET A 50 -3.70 4.89 9.28
N ALA A 51 -5.01 5.17 9.36
CA ALA A 51 -5.84 5.54 8.23
C ALA A 51 -5.36 6.87 7.61
N ALA A 52 -5.14 7.90 8.44
CA ALA A 52 -4.66 9.20 7.99
C ALA A 52 -3.28 9.11 7.32
N GLU A 53 -2.39 8.25 7.81
CA GLU A 53 -1.11 8.00 7.14
C GLU A 53 -1.28 7.25 5.82
N ALA A 54 -2.11 6.21 5.80
CA ALA A 54 -2.39 5.43 4.59
C ALA A 54 -3.02 6.29 3.48
N ASP A 55 -3.90 7.23 3.83
CA ASP A 55 -4.53 8.16 2.89
C ASP A 55 -3.53 9.11 2.23
N ARG A 56 -2.38 9.35 2.84
CA ARG A 56 -1.32 10.20 2.27
C ARG A 56 -0.25 9.41 1.50
N THR A 57 -0.09 8.13 1.79
CA THR A 57 1.13 7.39 1.39
C THR A 57 0.87 6.12 0.59
N THR A 58 -0.33 5.53 0.71
CA THR A 58 -0.58 4.18 0.21
C THR A 58 -1.40 4.19 -1.08
N CYS A 59 -0.82 3.65 -2.15
CA CYS A 59 -1.56 3.44 -3.41
C CYS A 59 -2.73 2.48 -3.20
N ARG A 60 -3.93 2.90 -3.63
CA ARG A 60 -5.16 2.09 -3.61
C ARG A 60 -5.29 1.14 -4.82
N LEU A 61 -4.29 1.12 -5.70
CA LEU A 61 -4.24 0.28 -6.91
C LEU A 61 -5.48 0.39 -7.82
N CYS A 62 -6.14 1.56 -7.85
CA CYS A 62 -7.35 1.77 -8.63
C CYS A 62 -7.10 1.94 -10.14
N GLY A 63 -5.86 2.18 -10.57
CA GLY A 63 -5.50 2.35 -11.97
C GLY A 63 -5.87 3.70 -12.61
N ALA A 64 -6.52 4.63 -11.90
CA ALA A 64 -6.97 5.91 -12.46
C ALA A 64 -5.84 6.73 -13.12
N CYS A 65 -4.65 6.70 -12.51
CA CYS A 65 -3.47 7.40 -13.02
C CYS A 65 -2.86 6.78 -14.29
N GLN A 66 -3.12 5.49 -14.57
CA GLN A 66 -2.42 4.75 -15.62
C GLN A 66 -2.68 5.34 -17.01
N SER A 67 -3.93 5.70 -17.29
CA SER A 67 -4.36 6.31 -18.55
C SER A 67 -3.79 7.72 -18.78
N GLN A 68 -3.27 8.36 -17.74
CA GLN A 68 -2.76 9.73 -17.78
C GLN A 68 -1.24 9.80 -18.04
N CYS A 69 -0.54 8.66 -17.98
CA CYS A 69 0.90 8.62 -18.16
C CYS A 69 1.26 8.59 -19.64
N GLN A 70 1.70 9.72 -20.19
CA GLN A 70 2.16 9.82 -21.59
C GLN A 70 3.40 8.98 -21.89
N GLN A 71 4.21 8.67 -20.87
CA GLN A 71 5.40 7.83 -20.98
C GLN A 71 5.07 6.33 -20.93
N GLY A 72 3.80 5.95 -20.72
CA GLY A 72 3.41 4.54 -20.64
C GLY A 72 3.96 3.80 -19.41
N ILE A 73 4.45 4.50 -18.39
CA ILE A 73 4.99 3.89 -17.16
C ILE A 73 3.88 3.09 -16.47
N PRO A 74 4.11 1.81 -16.10
CA PRO A 74 3.14 0.99 -15.39
C PRO A 74 3.08 1.39 -13.90
N ILE A 75 2.51 2.57 -13.61
CA ILE A 75 2.48 3.19 -12.28
C ILE A 75 1.89 2.24 -11.24
N THR A 76 0.79 1.56 -11.57
CA THR A 76 0.09 0.68 -10.63
C THR A 76 0.97 -0.51 -10.22
N ASP A 77 1.72 -1.08 -11.17
CA ASP A 77 2.63 -2.19 -10.89
C ASP A 77 3.84 -1.74 -10.07
N ILE A 78 4.46 -0.60 -10.43
CA ILE A 78 5.58 -0.04 -9.66
C ILE A 78 5.19 0.23 -8.20
N LEU A 79 4.01 0.85 -7.98
CA LEU A 79 3.52 1.11 -6.61
C LEU A 79 3.06 -0.16 -5.88
N ARG A 80 2.73 -1.24 -6.60
CA ARG A 80 2.51 -2.55 -6.00
C ARG A 80 3.83 -3.20 -5.59
N PHE A 81 4.88 -3.08 -6.39
CA PHE A 81 6.21 -3.60 -6.07
C PHE A 81 6.85 -2.84 -4.91
N GLU A 82 6.57 -1.53 -4.77
CA GLU A 82 6.89 -0.76 -3.55
C GLU A 82 6.41 -1.49 -2.30
N ARG A 83 5.16 -1.99 -2.30
CA ARG A 83 4.58 -2.70 -1.15
C ARG A 83 5.24 -4.07 -0.94
N TYR A 84 5.60 -4.78 -2.01
CA TYR A 84 6.34 -6.03 -1.89
C TYR A 84 7.73 -5.83 -1.25
N GLY A 85 8.43 -4.74 -1.58
CA GLY A 85 9.70 -4.43 -0.91
C GLY A 85 9.50 -3.93 0.52
N MET A 86 8.68 -2.89 0.68
CA MET A 86 8.58 -2.12 1.92
C MET A 86 7.70 -2.79 2.99
N ASP A 87 6.48 -3.21 2.62
CA ASP A 87 5.52 -3.78 3.58
C ASP A 87 5.87 -5.25 3.82
N ASP A 88 6.12 -5.97 2.73
CA ASP A 88 6.27 -7.41 2.71
C ASP A 88 7.70 -7.87 3.03
N HIS A 89 8.69 -6.97 2.91
CA HIS A 89 10.13 -7.27 3.04
C HIS A 89 10.62 -8.32 2.01
N ASP A 90 9.89 -8.48 0.91
CA ASP A 90 10.17 -9.39 -0.18
C ASP A 90 10.89 -8.64 -1.32
N TRP A 91 12.09 -8.16 -1.00
CA TRP A 91 12.91 -7.32 -1.88
C TRP A 91 13.32 -8.04 -3.16
N GLU A 92 13.64 -9.33 -3.07
CA GLU A 92 14.03 -10.14 -4.23
C GLU A 92 12.90 -10.19 -5.27
N LYS A 93 11.67 -10.48 -4.82
CA LYS A 93 10.50 -10.48 -5.69
C LYS A 93 10.20 -9.08 -6.24
N ALA A 94 10.28 -8.05 -5.39
CA ALA A 94 10.02 -6.67 -5.81
C ALA A 94 10.99 -6.23 -6.92
N SER A 95 12.30 -6.43 -6.72
CA SER A 95 13.33 -6.08 -7.71
C SER A 95 13.25 -6.95 -8.97
N SER A 96 12.98 -8.25 -8.83
CA SER A 96 12.81 -9.15 -9.99
C SER A 96 11.63 -8.73 -10.88
N LEU A 97 10.48 -8.42 -10.28
CA LEU A 97 9.30 -7.94 -11.02
C LEU A 97 9.54 -6.56 -11.62
N TYR A 98 10.21 -5.65 -10.89
CA TYR A 98 10.56 -4.32 -11.39
C TYR A 98 11.52 -4.38 -12.59
N ALA A 99 12.52 -5.27 -12.54
CA ALA A 99 13.47 -5.47 -13.62
C ALA A 99 12.81 -5.95 -14.93
N GLY A 100 11.69 -6.67 -14.84
CA GLY A 100 10.91 -7.14 -15.98
C GLY A 100 9.97 -6.09 -16.62
N LEU A 101 9.90 -4.88 -16.07
CA LEU A 101 9.03 -3.83 -16.62
C LEU A 101 9.57 -3.28 -17.96
N PRO A 102 8.67 -2.99 -18.92
CA PRO A 102 9.07 -2.42 -20.21
C PRO A 102 9.55 -0.96 -20.11
N THR A 103 9.04 -0.24 -19.11
CA THR A 103 9.32 1.18 -18.84
C THR A 103 9.47 1.35 -17.34
N LYS A 104 10.49 2.09 -16.92
CA LYS A 104 10.86 2.24 -15.50
C LYS A 104 10.51 3.63 -14.96
N GLY A 105 10.61 3.78 -13.64
CA GLY A 105 10.26 5.03 -12.95
C GLY A 105 11.16 6.22 -13.28
N ASP A 106 12.40 5.99 -13.71
CA ASP A 106 13.35 7.01 -14.18
C ASP A 106 12.95 7.68 -15.50
N GLU A 107 12.07 7.07 -16.28
CA GLU A 107 11.51 7.68 -17.49
C GLU A 107 10.43 8.73 -17.17
N CYS A 108 10.09 8.93 -15.90
CA CYS A 108 9.07 9.91 -15.50
C CYS A 108 9.55 11.35 -15.73
N ILE A 109 8.89 12.05 -16.65
CA ILE A 109 9.13 13.47 -16.93
C ILE A 109 8.48 14.43 -15.93
N SER A 110 7.88 13.92 -14.85
CA SER A 110 7.21 14.72 -13.80
C SER A 110 6.11 15.67 -14.31
N CYS A 111 5.32 15.26 -15.32
CA CYS A 111 4.21 16.07 -15.85
C CYS A 111 3.01 16.22 -14.89
N ARG A 112 2.94 15.38 -13.85
CA ARG A 112 1.92 15.40 -12.76
C ARG A 112 0.45 15.16 -13.14
N ASN A 113 0.10 14.89 -14.41
CA ASN A 113 -1.27 14.50 -14.79
C ASN A 113 -1.82 13.31 -13.97
N CYS A 114 -0.94 12.37 -13.60
CA CYS A 114 -1.28 11.24 -12.75
C CYS A 114 -1.71 11.64 -11.33
N VAL A 115 -1.19 12.75 -10.80
CA VAL A 115 -1.52 13.27 -9.47
C VAL A 115 -2.94 13.83 -9.47
N GLU A 116 -3.32 14.58 -10.50
CA GLU A 116 -4.67 15.13 -10.66
C GLU A 116 -5.73 14.03 -10.79
N ALA A 117 -5.40 12.94 -11.50
CA ALA A 117 -6.29 11.79 -11.62
C ALA A 117 -6.31 10.87 -10.38
N CYS A 118 -5.39 11.05 -9.43
CA CYS A 118 -5.33 10.22 -8.23
C CYS A 118 -6.41 10.68 -7.23
N PRO A 119 -7.36 9.81 -6.82
CA PRO A 119 -8.43 10.21 -5.88
C PRO A 119 -7.93 10.71 -4.52
N ILE A 120 -6.70 10.33 -4.15
CA ILE A 120 -6.04 10.74 -2.89
C ILE A 120 -4.80 11.60 -3.15
N SER A 121 -4.62 12.14 -4.36
CA SER A 121 -3.54 13.07 -4.72
C SER A 121 -2.13 12.60 -4.34
N LEU A 122 -1.83 11.31 -4.55
CA LEU A 122 -0.50 10.77 -4.23
C LEU A 122 0.60 11.50 -5.01
N PRO A 123 1.79 11.72 -4.39
CA PRO A 123 2.97 12.25 -5.05
C PRO A 123 3.61 11.17 -5.94
N ILE A 124 2.93 10.83 -7.04
CA ILE A 124 3.30 9.71 -7.91
C ILE A 124 4.70 9.88 -8.51
N PRO A 125 5.09 11.04 -9.10
CA PRO A 125 6.45 11.20 -9.64
C PRO A 125 7.54 10.93 -8.62
N GLU A 126 7.38 11.46 -7.39
CA GLU A 126 8.33 11.27 -6.30
C GLU A 126 8.39 9.81 -5.86
N LYS A 127 7.24 9.12 -5.82
CA LYS A 127 7.19 7.68 -5.56
C LYS A 127 7.86 6.86 -6.65
N LEU A 128 7.64 7.17 -7.92
CA LEU A 128 8.29 6.46 -9.04
C LEU A 128 9.81 6.58 -8.94
N ALA A 129 10.33 7.79 -8.72
CA ALA A 129 11.76 8.02 -8.54
C ALA A 129 12.31 7.24 -7.33
N LYS A 130 11.60 7.26 -6.20
CA LYS A 130 11.98 6.52 -5.00
C LYS A 130 12.03 5.01 -5.25
N VAL A 131 10.98 4.45 -5.87
CA VAL A 131 10.91 3.00 -6.14
C VAL A 131 12.00 2.58 -7.12
N HIS A 132 12.29 3.40 -8.14
CA HIS A 132 13.39 3.13 -9.04
C HIS A 132 14.72 3.01 -8.28
N MET A 133 15.05 3.97 -7.41
CA MET A 133 16.27 3.92 -6.60
C MET A 133 16.34 2.70 -5.66
N LEU A 134 15.19 2.20 -5.19
CA LEU A 134 15.14 1.08 -4.24
C LEU A 134 15.19 -0.30 -4.92
N LEU A 135 14.70 -0.42 -6.15
CA LEU A 135 14.46 -1.72 -6.80
C LEU A 135 15.33 -2.00 -8.02
N THR A 136 16.22 -1.08 -8.40
CA THR A 136 17.31 -1.34 -9.37
C THR A 136 18.59 -1.78 -8.68
#